data_AF-K1TM68-F1
#
_entry.id   AF-K1TM68-F1
#
_cell.length_a   1.000
_cell.length_b   1.000
_cell.length_c   1.000
_cell.angle_alpha   90.00
_cell.angle_beta   90.00
_cell.angle_gamma   90.00
#
_symmetry.space_group_name_H-M   'P 1'
#
loop_
_entity.id
_entity.type
_entity.pdbx_description
1 polymer ?
#
loop_
_entity_poly.entity_id
_entity_poly.type
_entity_poly.pdbx_seq_one_letter_code
_entity_poly.pdbx_strand_id
1 'polypeptide(L)'
;MILSTLGYPERDCELAQIAAYMHDIGNVVNRNDHAHSGAIMAFRLLDKLGMPASEIALIISAIGNHDESTASPVNAVAAALIIADKSDVRRSRVRPAEQEKQSHGEALSDIHDRVNY
;
A
#
# COMPACT_ATOMS: atom_id res chain seq x y z
N MET A 1 -9.29 12.32 -1.07
CA MET A 1 -8.44 11.39 -1.84
C MET A 1 -7.78 12.18 -2.98
N ILE A 2 -6.49 11.95 -3.24
CA ILE A 2 -5.70 12.70 -4.23
C ILE A 2 -6.26 12.63 -5.67
N LEU A 3 -6.75 11.47 -6.12
CA LEU A 3 -7.30 11.30 -7.48
C LEU A 3 -8.50 12.22 -7.73
N SER A 4 -9.43 12.30 -6.77
CA SER A 4 -10.57 13.21 -6.83
C SER A 4 -10.13 14.68 -6.88
N THR A 5 -9.13 15.08 -6.10
CA THR A 5 -8.56 16.44 -6.14
C THR A 5 -7.93 16.77 -7.50
N LEU A 6 -7.35 15.76 -8.17
CA LEU A 6 -6.75 15.89 -9.49
C LEU A 6 -7.75 15.72 -10.65
N GLY A 7 -9.04 15.55 -10.37
CA GLY A 7 -10.09 15.47 -11.40
C GLY A 7 -10.17 14.12 -12.14
N TYR A 8 -9.64 13.04 -11.55
CA TYR A 8 -9.81 11.69 -12.11
C TYR A 8 -11.26 11.21 -11.96
N PRO A 9 -11.70 10.25 -12.81
CA PRO A 9 -13.03 9.66 -12.73
C PRO A 9 -13.35 9.12 -11.33
N GLU A 10 -14.62 9.20 -10.93
CA GLU A 10 -15.10 8.64 -9.66
C GLU A 10 -14.82 7.13 -9.55
N ARG A 11 -14.91 6.41 -10.68
CA ARG A 11 -14.60 4.98 -10.69
C ARG A 11 -13.14 4.69 -10.33
N ASP A 12 -12.19 5.48 -10.82
CA ASP A 12 -10.76 5.32 -10.45
C ASP A 12 -10.54 5.58 -8.96
N CYS A 13 -11.31 6.53 -8.39
CA CYS A 13 -11.32 6.80 -6.96
C CYS A 13 -11.83 5.57 -6.17
N GLU A 14 -12.90 4.93 -6.62
CA GLU A 14 -13.41 3.70 -5.98
C GLU A 14 -12.40 2.55 -6.07
N LEU A 15 -11.77 2.34 -7.22
CA LEU A 15 -10.75 1.29 -7.40
C LEU A 15 -9.53 1.52 -6.49
N ALA A 16 -9.09 2.77 -6.33
CA ALA A 16 -8.03 3.12 -5.39
C ALA A 16 -8.42 2.87 -3.94
N GLN A 17 -9.67 3.11 -3.54
CA GLN A 17 -10.15 2.77 -2.21
C GLN A 17 -10.17 1.26 -1.98
N ILE A 18 -10.66 0.48 -2.94
CA ILE A 18 -10.68 -0.98 -2.84
C ILE A 18 -9.25 -1.52 -2.68
N ALA A 19 -8.32 -1.05 -3.52
CA ALA A 19 -6.92 -1.43 -3.41
C ALA A 19 -6.33 -1.03 -2.04
N ALA A 20 -6.62 0.18 -1.55
CA ALA A 20 -6.16 0.65 -0.24
C ALA A 20 -6.71 -0.17 0.93
N TYR A 21 -7.97 -0.62 0.88
CA TYR A 21 -8.52 -1.49 1.93
C TYR A 21 -7.90 -2.90 1.93
N MET A 22 -7.37 -3.35 0.79
CA MET A 22 -6.87 -4.71 0.61
C MET A 22 -5.34 -4.82 0.58
N HIS A 23 -4.59 -3.72 0.47
CA HIS A 23 -3.16 -3.75 0.12
C HIS A 23 -2.32 -4.64 1.03
N ASP A 24 -2.62 -4.63 2.32
CA ASP A 24 -1.90 -5.36 3.36
C ASP A 24 -2.49 -6.74 3.70
N ILE A 25 -3.50 -7.22 2.97
CA ILE A 25 -4.17 -8.50 3.28
C ILE A 25 -3.21 -9.70 3.25
N GLY A 26 -2.13 -9.62 2.46
CA GLY A 26 -1.09 -10.65 2.37
C GLY A 26 -0.31 -10.87 3.68
N ASN A 27 -0.32 -9.89 4.58
CA ASN A 27 0.34 -10.01 5.89
C ASN A 27 -0.24 -11.13 6.76
N VAL A 28 -1.47 -11.61 6.48
CA VAL A 28 -2.03 -12.81 7.14
C VAL A 28 -1.24 -14.09 6.80
N VAL A 29 -0.56 -14.10 5.65
CA VAL A 29 0.28 -15.21 5.19
C VAL A 29 1.71 -15.02 5.71
N ASN A 30 2.35 -13.90 5.35
CA ASN A 30 3.69 -13.52 5.80
C ASN A 30 3.92 -12.03 5.50
N ARG A 31 4.87 -11.40 6.20
CA ARG A 31 5.39 -10.08 5.84
C ARG A 31 6.27 -10.11 4.59
N ASN A 32 7.04 -11.18 4.42
CA ASN A 32 7.88 -11.38 3.24
C ASN A 32 6.98 -11.57 2.01
N ASP A 33 7.18 -10.75 0.99
CA ASP A 33 6.39 -10.73 -0.25
C ASP A 33 4.87 -10.58 0.00
N HIS A 34 4.47 -9.83 1.04
CA HIS A 34 3.06 -9.61 1.38
C HIS A 34 2.28 -8.94 0.25
N ALA A 35 2.90 -8.03 -0.51
CA ALA A 35 2.28 -7.40 -1.67
C ALA A 35 1.89 -8.44 -2.76
N HIS A 36 2.74 -9.43 -3.03
CA HIS A 36 2.47 -10.46 -4.04
C HIS A 36 1.38 -11.42 -3.59
N SER A 37 1.49 -11.94 -2.36
CA SER A 37 0.45 -12.81 -1.80
C SER A 37 -0.88 -12.09 -1.66
N GLY A 38 -0.86 -10.82 -1.24
CA GLY A 38 -2.03 -9.93 -1.17
C GLY A 38 -2.69 -9.71 -2.52
N ALA A 39 -1.93 -9.46 -3.59
CA ALA A 39 -2.46 -9.30 -4.94
C ALA A 39 -3.17 -10.58 -5.44
N ILE A 40 -2.61 -11.76 -5.19
CA ILE A 40 -3.22 -13.05 -5.56
C ILE A 40 -4.51 -13.30 -4.76
N MET A 41 -4.50 -12.98 -3.46
CA MET A 41 -5.69 -13.08 -2.61
C MET A 41 -6.79 -12.12 -3.07
N ALA A 42 -6.45 -10.86 -3.36
CA ALA A 42 -7.38 -9.87 -3.86
C ALA A 42 -7.97 -10.28 -5.21
N PHE A 43 -7.16 -10.78 -6.15
CA PHE A 43 -7.62 -11.35 -7.42
C PHE A 43 -8.73 -12.39 -7.18
N ARG A 44 -8.46 -13.39 -6.33
CA ARG A 44 -9.41 -14.49 -6.08
C ARG A 44 -10.71 -14.03 -5.42
N LEU A 45 -10.63 -13.08 -4.49
CA LEU A 45 -11.81 -12.55 -3.80
C LEU A 45 -12.69 -11.71 -4.73
N LEU A 46 -12.09 -10.80 -5.50
CA LEU A 46 -12.81 -9.90 -6.40
C LEU A 46 -13.40 -10.65 -7.60
N ASP A 47 -12.66 -11.62 -8.16
CA ASP A 47 -13.15 -12.51 -9.22
C ASP A 47 -14.39 -13.29 -8.77
N LYS A 48 -14.36 -13.85 -7.56
CA LYS A 48 -15.51 -14.57 -6.98
C LYS A 48 -16.74 -13.66 -6.75
N LEU A 49 -16.52 -12.36 -6.52
CA LEU A 49 -17.58 -11.36 -6.39
C LEU A 49 -18.12 -10.86 -7.75
N GLY A 50 -17.56 -11.33 -8.87
CA GLY A 50 -18.01 -10.97 -10.21
C GLY A 50 -17.54 -9.59 -10.66
N MET A 51 -16.47 -9.04 -10.07
CA MET A 51 -15.90 -7.77 -10.50
C MET A 51 -15.32 -7.90 -11.93
N PRO A 52 -15.46 -6.89 -12.80
CA PRO A 52 -14.86 -6.91 -14.13
C PRO A 52 -13.34 -7.12 -14.10
N ALA A 53 -12.84 -8.00 -14.97
CA ALA A 53 -11.41 -8.34 -15.02
C ALA A 53 -10.49 -7.12 -15.24
N SER A 54 -10.95 -6.11 -16.00
CA SER A 54 -10.21 -4.86 -16.22
C SER A 54 -9.99 -4.06 -14.93
N GLU A 55 -10.95 -4.09 -14.01
CA GLU A 55 -10.87 -3.39 -12.73
C GLU A 55 -10.06 -4.19 -11.71
N ILE A 56 -10.23 -5.51 -11.70
CA ILE A 56 -9.38 -6.41 -10.90
C ILE A 56 -7.92 -6.19 -11.27
N ALA A 57 -7.59 -6.10 -12.56
CA ALA A 57 -6.23 -5.85 -13.04
C ALA A 57 -5.63 -4.55 -12.47
N LEU A 58 -6.42 -3.47 -12.40
CA LEU A 58 -5.99 -2.20 -11.80
C LEU A 58 -5.73 -2.34 -10.29
N ILE A 59 -6.62 -3.03 -9.57
CA ILE A 59 -6.49 -3.24 -8.13
C ILE A 59 -5.27 -4.11 -7.81
N ILE A 60 -5.13 -5.27 -8.45
CA ILE A 60 -4.04 -6.21 -8.11
C ILE A 60 -2.68 -5.69 -8.59
N SER A 61 -2.64 -4.90 -9.68
CA SER A 61 -1.39 -4.23 -10.08
C SER A 61 -1.00 -3.14 -9.09
N ALA A 62 -1.95 -2.38 -8.54
CA ALA A 62 -1.67 -1.44 -7.46
C ALA A 62 -1.15 -2.16 -6.21
N ILE A 63 -1.82 -3.22 -5.76
CA ILE A 63 -1.40 -4.01 -4.59
C ILE A 63 -0.03 -4.65 -4.82
N GLY A 64 0.22 -5.28 -5.98
CA GLY A 64 1.50 -5.95 -6.24
C GLY A 64 2.71 -5.00 -6.28
N ASN A 65 2.48 -3.70 -6.55
CA ASN A 65 3.54 -2.69 -6.69
C ASN A 65 3.55 -1.66 -5.54
N HIS A 66 2.89 -1.92 -4.40
CA HIS A 66 2.82 -0.91 -3.32
C HIS A 66 3.98 -0.98 -2.31
N ASP A 67 4.59 -2.15 -2.13
CA ASP A 67 5.65 -2.37 -1.14
C ASP A 67 6.97 -1.70 -1.54
N GLU A 68 7.75 -1.24 -0.55
CA GLU A 68 8.96 -0.43 -0.74
C GLU A 68 9.97 -1.01 -1.72
N SER A 69 10.19 -2.32 -1.66
CA SER A 69 11.22 -3.00 -2.45
C SER A 69 10.88 -3.05 -3.95
N THR A 70 9.59 -2.95 -4.27
CA THR A 70 9.05 -3.08 -5.63
C THR A 70 8.14 -1.93 -6.02
N ALA A 71 8.18 -0.82 -5.27
CA ALA A 71 7.22 0.27 -5.41
C ALA A 71 7.30 0.89 -6.81
N SER A 72 6.22 0.78 -7.59
CA SER A 72 6.17 1.33 -8.94
C SER A 72 4.78 1.86 -9.30
N PRO A 73 4.64 3.18 -9.57
CA PRO A 73 3.35 3.79 -9.92
C PRO A 73 2.97 3.48 -11.38
N VAL A 74 2.65 2.22 -11.67
CA VAL A 74 2.36 1.72 -13.03
C VAL A 74 1.05 2.25 -13.62
N ASN A 75 0.17 2.82 -12.79
CA ASN A 75 -1.05 3.52 -13.19
C ASN A 75 -1.49 4.50 -12.07
N ALA A 76 -2.55 5.29 -12.31
CA ALA A 76 -3.04 6.29 -11.36
C ALA A 76 -3.53 5.69 -10.03
N VAL A 77 -4.16 4.51 -10.07
CA VAL A 77 -4.63 3.77 -8.88
C VAL A 77 -3.43 3.34 -8.02
N ALA A 78 -2.38 2.79 -8.64
CA ALA A 78 -1.14 2.41 -7.97
C ALA A 78 -0.41 3.63 -7.38
N ALA A 79 -0.30 4.72 -8.15
CA ALA A 79 0.31 5.97 -7.67
C ALA A 79 -0.42 6.52 -6.44
N ALA A 80 -1.75 6.54 -6.46
CA ALA A 80 -2.57 7.00 -5.35
C ALA A 80 -2.42 6.10 -4.11
N LEU A 81 -2.38 4.76 -4.30
CA LEU A 81 -2.16 3.81 -3.23
C LEU A 81 -0.79 4.01 -2.57
N ILE A 82 0.29 4.06 -3.35
CA ILE A 82 1.64 4.25 -2.85
C ILE A 82 1.74 5.56 -2.04
N ILE A 83 1.20 6.65 -2.58
CA ILE A 83 1.20 7.94 -1.86
C ILE A 83 0.41 7.81 -0.55
N ALA A 84 -0.78 7.21 -0.58
CA ALA A 84 -1.63 7.09 0.59
C ALA A 84 -0.99 6.21 1.69
N ASP A 85 -0.45 5.06 1.32
CA ASP A 85 0.28 4.14 2.21
C ASP A 85 1.45 4.85 2.90
N LYS A 86 2.33 5.48 2.11
CA LYS A 86 3.49 6.20 2.65
C LYS A 86 3.14 7.50 3.39
N SER A 87 1.95 8.05 3.16
CA SER A 87 1.48 9.25 3.87
C SER A 87 0.80 8.91 5.20
N ASP A 88 0.40 7.65 5.46
CA ASP A 88 -0.18 7.21 6.72
C ASP A 88 0.88 6.92 7.81
N VAL A 89 1.87 7.82 7.94
CA VAL A 89 2.80 7.83 9.06
C VAL A 89 2.16 8.63 10.20
N ARG A 90 1.54 7.93 11.15
CA ARG A 90 1.01 8.59 12.36
C ARG A 90 2.16 9.08 13.25
N ARG A 91 2.04 10.31 13.76
CA ARG A 91 2.92 10.91 14.79
C ARG A 91 3.21 9.99 15.99
N SER A 92 2.29 9.08 16.33
CA SER A 92 2.44 8.13 17.45
C SER A 92 3.34 6.93 17.16
N ARG A 93 3.68 6.66 15.89
CA ARG A 93 4.67 5.64 15.49
C ARG A 93 6.10 6.18 15.44
N VAL A 94 6.26 7.50 15.44
CA VAL A 94 7.57 8.17 15.54
C VAL A 94 8.14 7.90 16.93
N ARG A 95 9.12 7.02 17.02
CA ARG A 95 9.89 6.85 18.26
C ARG A 95 10.80 8.07 18.40
N PRO A 96 10.91 8.70 19.59
CA PRO A 96 11.90 9.74 19.81
C PRO A 96 13.29 9.17 19.49
N ALA A 97 14.10 9.89 18.72
CA ALA A 97 15.46 9.49 18.32
C ALA A 97 16.38 9.07 19.50
N GLU A 98 16.00 9.40 20.73
CA GLU A 98 16.69 8.99 21.96
C GLU A 98 16.44 7.51 22.35
N GLN A 99 15.31 6.91 21.99
CA GLN A 99 15.01 5.50 22.28
C GLN A 99 15.66 4.52 21.27
N GLU A 100 16.13 5.00 20.12
CA GLU A 100 16.82 4.18 19.11
C GLU A 100 18.25 3.78 19.51
N LYS A 101 18.85 4.45 20.51
CA LYS A 101 20.24 4.18 20.93
C LYS A 101 20.38 3.11 22.02
N GLN A 102 19.30 2.57 22.56
CA GLN A 102 19.37 1.74 23.78
C GLN A 102 18.97 0.28 23.61
N SER A 103 18.67 -0.21 22.41
CA SER A 103 18.35 -1.63 22.23
C SER A 103 18.92 -2.16 20.92
N HIS A 104 20.15 -2.65 21.02
CA HIS A 104 20.80 -3.58 20.09
C HIS A 104 20.97 -3.07 18.65
N GLY A 105 22.04 -2.30 18.41
CA GLY A 105 23.02 -2.52 17.32
C GLY A 105 22.58 -2.66 15.86
N GLU A 106 21.31 -2.55 15.52
CA GLU A 106 20.78 -2.70 14.16
C GLU A 106 19.90 -1.48 13.90
N ALA A 107 20.46 -0.52 13.14
CA ALA A 107 19.70 0.62 12.66
C ALA A 107 18.51 0.09 11.85
N LEU A 108 17.31 0.42 12.29
CA LEU A 108 16.05 -0.03 11.69
C LEU A 108 16.06 0.30 10.19
N SER A 109 15.92 -0.73 9.37
CA SER A 109 15.90 -0.69 7.91
C SER A 109 14.65 -0.03 7.33
N ASP A 110 13.73 0.39 8.20
CA ASP A 110 12.41 0.88 7.84
C ASP A 110 12.46 2.42 7.73
N ILE A 111 12.34 2.92 6.49
CA ILE A 111 12.40 4.34 6.18
C ILE A 111 11.09 5.07 6.48
N HIS A 112 9.99 4.35 6.76
CA HIS A 112 8.71 4.94 7.13
C HIS A 112 8.80 5.80 8.42
N ASP A 113 9.78 5.52 9.28
CA ASP A 113 9.99 6.24 10.54
C ASP A 113 10.78 7.56 10.37
N ARG A 114 11.30 7.88 9.17
CA ARG A 114 12.27 8.99 8.97
C ARG A 114 11.66 10.35 8.56
N VAL A 115 10.35 10.42 8.32
CA VAL A 115 9.73 11.57 7.61
C VAL A 115 9.10 12.62 8.54
N ASN A 116 9.15 12.44 9.86
CA ASN A 116 8.61 13.39 10.83
C ASN A 116 9.73 14.10 11.62
N TYR A 117 10.06 15.33 11.20
CA TYR A 117 10.82 16.32 11.99
C TYR A 117 9.87 17.38 12.57
#